data_AF-A0A1Y2H4Z7-F1
#
_entry.id   AF-A0A1Y2H4Z7-F1
#
_cell.length_a   1.000
_cell.length_b   1.000
_cell.length_c   1.000
_cell.angle_alpha   90.00
_cell.angle_beta   90.00
_cell.angle_gamma   90.00
#
_symmetry.space_group_name_H-M   'P 1'
#
loop_
_entity.id
_entity.type
_entity.pdbx_description
1 polymer ?
#
loop_
_entity_poly.entity_id
_entity_poly.type
_entity_poly.pdbx_seq_one_letter_code
_entity_poly.pdbx_strand_id
1 'polypeptide(L)'
;MTACNNSHSSSRHQPVCCVYTGTENQPLLGYHPHQYQQQQQQHRHQGEYHLNISDEKNYASLEAEYPQSTSQCERASRRKKFRRHLLLLLVLGFVYFTFFHSCRNNYFHQHQDPDTFGRGSNTDNNSDRSNIAYPDSCLKHADTWEKPWVFDIDAANFQLKFGQGSMGSRVQVYTGAVQKPTFELYAKASLSEDEDGDEGDKRHRNSGNDDNSNRGDAIEVVRHGVHLEFKQSLELSEALIWFEDHYVEHGGYKYRACAQVDINIIVPESYKRYGSISVEGAVTSINAHDLDNIKFDKLNLVTATGNVITKDNIHADQFSTHVSAGNAEIESVQTASDDGREPLDVKVVVNTGHVVVGVETNPVGKNESRPHRILVQASTGSVKLDVAPAKAKSSGSMAQKPGHLQIDTSTNTGTVRNLIQLASEDQTLNLSSSSRTGTVDATVSDSFLGRFDLSTMVGNSKVVPALGSESSISYEKQTPHSKIGFKTLSDNKAYESEIKLRTITGRTFLEFIK
;
A
#
# COMPACT_ATOMS: atom_id res chain seq x y z
N MET A 1 -49.21 1.59 -49.35
CA MET A 1 -50.61 1.86 -49.73
C MET A 1 -50.89 3.34 -49.50
N THR A 2 -51.67 3.88 -50.41
CA THR A 2 -51.82 5.28 -50.83
C THR A 2 -52.89 6.04 -50.01
N ALA A 3 -52.92 7.37 -50.21
CA ALA A 3 -53.96 8.38 -49.87
C ALA A 3 -53.77 9.12 -48.52
N CYS A 4 -53.37 10.39 -48.47
CA CYS A 4 -54.01 11.66 -48.90
C CYS A 4 -55.17 12.12 -48.00
N ASN A 5 -54.99 13.24 -47.27
CA ASN A 5 -55.86 14.41 -47.49
C ASN A 5 -55.31 15.72 -46.89
N ASN A 6 -55.50 16.79 -47.68
CA ASN A 6 -55.13 18.19 -47.44
C ASN A 6 -56.20 18.94 -46.64
N SER A 7 -55.79 20.00 -45.94
CA SER A 7 -56.54 21.27 -45.94
C SER A 7 -55.64 22.47 -45.64
N HIS A 8 -55.71 23.44 -46.56
CA HIS A 8 -55.04 24.74 -46.64
C HIS A 8 -55.30 25.70 -45.46
N SER A 9 -54.31 26.53 -45.11
CA SER A 9 -54.40 28.01 -45.32
C SER A 9 -53.05 28.72 -45.08
N SER A 10 -52.69 29.57 -46.04
CA SER A 10 -51.64 30.61 -46.09
C SER A 10 -51.43 31.43 -44.81
N SER A 11 -50.23 31.87 -44.40
CA SER A 11 -49.44 32.90 -45.11
C SER A 11 -47.94 33.00 -44.68
N ARG A 12 -47.09 33.15 -45.70
CA ARG A 12 -45.76 33.81 -45.83
C ARG A 12 -44.90 34.14 -44.58
N HIS A 13 -43.78 33.42 -44.40
CA HIS A 13 -42.38 33.85 -44.67
C HIS A 13 -41.38 32.72 -44.30
N GLN A 14 -40.33 32.52 -45.09
CA GLN A 14 -39.27 31.51 -44.89
C GLN A 14 -38.06 32.09 -44.07
N PRO A 15 -36.92 31.37 -43.88
CA PRO A 15 -36.67 30.58 -42.67
C PRO A 15 -35.30 30.91 -42.03
N VAL A 16 -35.08 30.60 -40.74
CA VAL A 16 -33.72 30.31 -40.26
C VAL A 16 -33.79 29.18 -39.23
N CYS A 17 -33.02 28.14 -39.53
CA CYS A 17 -32.79 26.96 -38.70
C CYS A 17 -32.12 27.32 -37.37
N CYS A 18 -32.66 26.82 -36.26
CA CYS A 18 -31.88 26.45 -35.09
C CYS A 18 -32.42 25.13 -34.53
N VAL A 19 -31.48 24.24 -34.25
CA VAL A 19 -31.62 22.86 -33.81
C VAL A 19 -32.26 22.79 -32.42
N TYR A 20 -33.26 21.93 -32.28
CA TYR A 20 -33.89 21.56 -31.01
C TYR A 20 -33.05 20.49 -30.31
N THR A 21 -32.64 20.72 -29.06
CA THR A 21 -32.47 19.64 -28.06
C THR A 21 -33.48 19.88 -26.97
N GLY A 22 -34.55 19.09 -26.99
CA GLY A 22 -35.64 19.14 -26.03
C GLY A 22 -35.26 18.49 -24.71
N THR A 23 -35.51 19.20 -23.62
CA THR A 23 -35.82 18.64 -22.30
C THR A 23 -37.21 19.15 -21.94
N GLU A 24 -38.19 18.25 -21.87
CA GLU A 24 -39.53 18.55 -21.36
C GLU A 24 -39.68 18.06 -19.91
N ASN A 25 -39.83 19.07 -19.05
CA ASN A 25 -40.95 19.28 -18.13
C ASN A 25 -41.14 18.42 -16.87
N GLN A 26 -41.14 19.20 -15.78
CA GLN A 26 -41.57 18.97 -14.40
C GLN A 26 -43.08 18.66 -14.28
N PRO A 27 -43.62 18.52 -13.04
CA PRO A 27 -44.14 19.71 -12.38
C PRO A 27 -43.81 19.88 -10.89
N LEU A 28 -43.98 21.14 -10.47
CA LEU A 28 -43.69 21.84 -9.22
C LEU A 28 -44.67 21.60 -8.06
N LEU A 29 -44.21 21.87 -6.82
CA LEU A 29 -44.82 22.63 -5.69
C LEU A 29 -44.00 22.34 -4.40
N GLY A 30 -43.53 23.24 -3.52
CA GLY A 30 -43.51 24.70 -3.40
C GLY A 30 -42.86 25.11 -2.03
N TYR A 31 -42.22 26.29 -1.99
CA TYR A 31 -41.99 27.29 -0.88
C TYR A 31 -41.56 26.83 0.55
N HIS A 32 -40.63 27.42 1.32
CA HIS A 32 -40.12 28.81 1.52
C HIS A 32 -38.69 28.81 2.17
N PRO A 33 -37.91 29.93 2.18
CA PRO A 33 -36.52 30.01 2.65
C PRO A 33 -36.35 30.76 4.00
N HIS A 34 -35.28 30.43 4.74
CA HIS A 34 -34.73 31.29 5.80
C HIS A 34 -33.32 31.77 5.45
N GLN A 35 -33.16 33.10 5.50
CA GLN A 35 -31.91 33.86 5.44
C GLN A 35 -31.09 33.62 6.72
N TYR A 36 -29.75 33.58 6.59
CA TYR A 36 -28.88 34.29 7.53
C TYR A 36 -27.61 34.79 6.82
N GLN A 37 -27.26 36.01 7.19
CA GLN A 37 -26.21 36.87 6.65
C GLN A 37 -24.81 36.56 7.20
N GLN A 38 -23.83 36.80 6.32
CA GLN A 38 -22.55 37.51 6.52
C GLN A 38 -21.71 37.28 7.79
N GLN A 39 -20.44 36.90 7.58
CA GLN A 39 -19.35 37.84 7.85
C GLN A 39 -18.10 37.55 7.00
N GLN A 40 -17.60 38.63 6.40
CA GLN A 40 -16.36 38.72 5.63
C GLN A 40 -15.15 38.70 6.56
N GLN A 41 -14.01 38.18 6.08
CA GLN A 41 -12.75 38.90 6.22
C GLN A 41 -11.80 38.58 5.06
N GLN A 42 -11.36 39.67 4.43
CA GLN A 42 -10.46 39.76 3.29
C GLN A 42 -9.02 39.44 3.72
N HIS A 43 -8.21 38.85 2.84
CA HIS A 43 -6.89 39.40 2.51
C HIS A 43 -6.45 38.96 1.11
N ARG A 44 -6.37 39.96 0.23
CA ARG A 44 -5.72 39.96 -1.09
C ARG A 44 -4.20 39.90 -0.92
N HIS A 45 -3.49 39.21 -1.81
CA HIS A 45 -2.44 39.81 -2.64
C HIS A 45 -2.16 38.92 -3.87
N GLN A 46 -2.42 39.49 -5.05
CA GLN A 46 -2.04 38.98 -6.36
C GLN A 46 -0.57 39.31 -6.66
N GLY A 47 0.08 38.45 -7.43
CA GLY A 47 1.36 38.68 -8.08
C GLY A 47 1.51 37.74 -9.26
N GLU A 48 0.80 38.03 -10.35
CA GLU A 48 0.99 37.38 -11.65
C GLU A 48 2.23 37.94 -12.34
N TYR A 49 3.16 37.07 -12.74
CA TYR A 49 4.20 37.38 -13.70
C TYR A 49 3.91 36.61 -14.99
N HIS A 50 3.51 37.36 -16.03
CA HIS A 50 3.53 36.90 -17.41
C HIS A 50 4.95 37.04 -17.97
N LEU A 51 5.53 35.94 -18.48
CA LEU A 51 6.76 35.95 -19.27
C LEU A 51 6.40 35.49 -20.69
N ASN A 52 6.39 36.47 -21.60
CA ASN A 52 6.26 36.32 -23.04
C ASN A 52 7.67 36.06 -23.59
N ILE A 53 7.89 34.95 -24.30
CA ILE A 53 9.14 34.64 -25.00
C ILE A 53 8.83 34.64 -26.49
N SER A 54 9.42 35.59 -27.21
CA SER A 54 9.51 35.60 -28.67
C SER A 54 10.90 36.10 -29.09
N ASP A 55 11.64 35.21 -29.73
CA ASP A 55 12.56 35.35 -30.87
C ASP A 55 13.74 36.36 -30.88
N GLU A 56 14.95 35.76 -30.93
CA GLU A 56 15.92 35.82 -32.04
C GLU A 56 16.56 37.17 -32.47
N LYS A 57 17.86 37.37 -32.18
CA LYS A 57 19.01 37.46 -33.13
C LYS A 57 20.22 38.27 -32.62
N ASN A 58 21.39 37.66 -32.87
CA ASN A 58 22.77 38.15 -33.01
C ASN A 58 23.04 39.68 -33.00
N TYR A 59 24.03 40.11 -32.20
CA TYR A 59 25.11 40.99 -32.66
C TYR A 59 26.39 40.82 -31.80
N ALA A 60 27.52 40.94 -32.47
CA ALA A 60 28.87 40.73 -31.98
C ALA A 60 29.49 41.98 -31.32
N SER A 61 30.53 41.71 -30.51
CA SER A 61 31.69 42.53 -30.13
C SER A 61 31.48 43.93 -29.52
N LEU A 62 31.98 44.14 -28.30
CA LEU A 62 33.01 45.17 -28.03
C LEU A 62 33.66 44.94 -26.66
N GLU A 63 34.98 45.07 -26.63
CA GLU A 63 35.86 45.06 -25.45
C GLU A 63 35.65 46.32 -24.58
N ALA A 64 35.74 46.19 -23.26
CA ALA A 64 36.32 47.20 -22.36
C ALA A 64 36.51 46.68 -20.93
N GLU A 65 37.77 46.71 -20.49
CA GLU A 65 38.35 47.02 -19.17
C GLU A 65 37.67 46.64 -17.83
N TYR A 66 38.50 46.00 -16.99
CA TYR A 66 38.38 45.70 -15.56
C TYR A 66 38.13 46.95 -14.66
N PRO A 67 37.54 46.77 -13.45
CA PRO A 67 38.39 46.63 -12.26
C PRO A 67 37.93 45.61 -11.18
N GLN A 68 38.94 44.90 -10.67
CA GLN A 68 39.25 44.45 -9.30
C GLN A 68 38.16 44.17 -8.23
N SER A 69 38.06 42.87 -7.92
CA SER A 69 38.23 42.22 -6.60
C SER A 69 37.58 42.80 -5.32
N THR A 70 36.44 42.23 -4.95
CA THR A 70 36.04 42.02 -3.53
C THR A 70 35.26 40.70 -3.39
N SER A 71 35.92 39.55 -3.25
CA SER A 71 35.18 38.30 -2.94
C SER A 71 35.94 37.21 -2.17
N GLN A 72 37.11 37.51 -1.59
CA GLN A 72 37.84 36.51 -0.80
C GLN A 72 37.43 36.42 0.68
N CYS A 73 36.70 37.39 1.24
CA CYS A 73 36.23 37.32 2.64
C CYS A 73 34.95 36.50 2.85
N GLU A 74 34.07 36.35 1.85
CA GLU A 74 32.81 35.61 2.04
C GLU A 74 32.97 34.07 1.96
N ARG A 75 33.99 33.57 1.25
CA ARG A 75 34.24 32.13 1.14
C ARG A 75 34.81 31.50 2.42
N ALA A 76 35.51 32.27 3.24
CA ALA A 76 36.05 31.80 4.53
C ALA A 76 34.97 31.68 5.61
N SER A 77 33.93 32.54 5.57
CA SER A 77 32.83 32.53 6.54
C SER A 77 31.87 31.35 6.31
N ARG A 78 31.55 31.01 5.05
CA ARG A 78 30.67 29.87 4.72
C ARG A 78 31.29 28.51 5.07
N ARG A 79 32.62 28.36 4.98
CA ARG A 79 33.33 27.12 5.38
C ARG A 79 33.28 26.85 6.89
N LYS A 80 33.23 27.90 7.74
CA LYS A 80 33.11 27.73 9.20
C LYS A 80 31.69 27.32 9.63
N LYS A 81 30.64 27.83 8.97
CA LYS A 81 29.25 27.39 9.24
C LYS A 81 29.01 25.94 8.81
N PHE A 82 29.51 25.52 7.65
CA PHE A 82 29.35 24.14 7.17
C PHE A 82 30.05 23.11 8.07
N ARG A 83 31.26 23.43 8.57
CA ARG A 83 31.97 22.54 9.53
C ARG A 83 31.24 22.39 10.85
N ARG A 84 30.57 23.43 11.35
CA ARG A 84 29.78 23.33 12.60
C ARG A 84 28.55 22.45 12.44
N HIS A 85 27.86 22.52 11.30
CA HIS A 85 26.69 21.65 11.06
C HIS A 85 27.09 20.20 10.77
N LEU A 86 28.19 19.97 10.05
CA LEU A 86 28.70 18.61 9.82
C LEU A 86 29.14 17.93 11.14
N LEU A 87 29.80 18.68 12.04
CA LEU A 87 30.21 18.14 13.34
C LEU A 87 28.99 17.82 14.22
N LEU A 88 27.97 18.68 14.20
CA LEU A 88 26.74 18.48 14.97
C LEU A 88 25.94 17.26 14.46
N LEU A 89 25.91 17.03 13.14
CA LEU A 89 25.31 15.83 12.54
C LEU A 89 26.09 14.56 12.85
N LEU A 90 27.43 14.62 12.88
CA LEU A 90 28.25 13.47 13.28
C LEU A 90 28.08 13.14 14.77
N VAL A 91 27.98 14.15 15.65
CA VAL A 91 27.71 13.94 17.08
C VAL A 91 26.31 13.36 17.31
N LEU A 92 25.28 13.88 16.62
CA LEU A 92 23.92 13.33 16.71
C LEU A 92 23.86 11.89 16.16
N GLY A 93 24.57 11.60 15.06
CA GLY A 93 24.70 10.25 14.52
C GLY A 93 25.41 9.29 15.47
N PHE A 94 26.46 9.76 16.18
CA PHE A 94 27.20 8.95 17.14
C PHE A 94 26.37 8.69 18.41
N VAL A 95 25.63 9.68 18.92
CA VAL A 95 24.72 9.51 20.06
C VAL A 95 23.58 8.54 19.71
N TYR A 96 23.02 8.65 18.50
CA TYR A 96 22.02 7.70 18.02
C TYR A 96 22.61 6.28 17.93
N PHE A 97 23.82 6.14 17.38
CA PHE A 97 24.50 4.86 17.25
C PHE A 97 24.81 4.22 18.61
N THR A 98 25.34 4.96 19.57
CA THR A 98 25.68 4.41 20.90
C THR A 98 24.44 4.08 21.74
N PHE A 99 23.36 4.86 21.62
CA PHE A 99 22.10 4.57 22.30
C PHE A 99 21.47 3.27 21.76
N PHE A 100 21.43 3.10 20.44
CA PHE A 100 20.94 1.86 19.82
C PHE A 100 21.84 0.65 20.05
N HIS A 101 23.17 0.83 20.08
CA HIS A 101 24.08 -0.28 20.38
C HIS A 101 24.02 -0.71 21.85
N SER A 102 23.81 0.23 22.78
CA SER A 102 23.66 -0.07 24.21
C SER A 102 22.34 -0.78 24.53
N CYS A 103 21.26 -0.49 23.79
CA CYS A 103 20.00 -1.23 23.94
C CYS A 103 20.05 -2.67 23.36
N ARG A 104 21.06 -2.99 22.54
CA ARG A 104 21.18 -4.32 21.90
C ARG A 104 22.02 -5.32 22.71
N ASN A 105 22.75 -4.89 23.74
CA ASN A 105 23.70 -5.73 24.46
C ASN A 105 23.15 -6.42 25.73
N ASN A 106 21.85 -6.31 26.01
CA ASN A 106 21.22 -6.97 27.19
C ASN A 106 20.24 -8.09 26.86
N TYR A 107 20.21 -8.58 25.61
CA TYR A 107 19.42 -9.76 25.24
C TYR A 107 20.33 -10.87 24.69
N PHE A 108 20.34 -11.99 25.41
CA PHE A 108 20.77 -13.33 24.98
C PHE A 108 22.27 -13.62 24.82
N HIS A 109 22.86 -14.12 25.90
CA HIS A 109 23.80 -15.25 25.82
C HIS A 109 23.00 -16.54 25.97
N GLN A 110 22.70 -17.21 24.85
CA GLN A 110 22.38 -18.64 24.88
C GLN A 110 23.18 -19.28 23.74
N HIS A 111 24.21 -20.03 24.14
CA HIS A 111 25.03 -20.84 23.25
C HIS A 111 24.16 -21.90 22.57
N GLN A 112 24.13 -21.93 21.24
CA GLN A 112 23.79 -23.12 20.47
C GLN A 112 24.88 -23.32 19.41
N ASP A 113 25.53 -24.48 19.53
CA ASP A 113 26.53 -24.98 18.59
C ASP A 113 25.90 -25.29 17.23
N PRO A 114 26.57 -24.98 16.10
CA PRO A 114 26.14 -25.42 14.79
C PRO A 114 26.88 -26.71 14.42
N ASP A 115 26.19 -27.84 14.36
CA ASP A 115 26.54 -28.97 13.47
C ASP A 115 25.51 -30.10 13.58
N THR A 116 24.56 -30.18 12.63
CA THR A 116 24.25 -31.41 11.87
C THR A 116 23.18 -31.15 10.81
N PHE A 117 23.59 -31.25 9.54
CA PHE A 117 22.71 -31.44 8.40
C PHE A 117 22.19 -32.89 8.40
N GLY A 118 20.87 -33.07 8.51
CA GLY A 118 20.20 -34.38 8.53
C GLY A 118 18.86 -34.34 7.80
N ARG A 119 18.88 -34.90 6.60
CA ARG A 119 17.80 -35.15 5.62
C ARG A 119 16.63 -35.95 6.21
N GLY A 120 15.37 -35.55 5.97
CA GLY A 120 14.23 -36.48 6.02
C GLY A 120 12.82 -35.91 6.30
N SER A 121 11.98 -35.93 5.26
CA SER A 121 10.56 -36.36 5.26
C SER A 121 9.47 -35.60 6.03
N ASN A 122 8.51 -35.07 5.25
CA ASN A 122 7.05 -34.99 5.47
C ASN A 122 6.50 -35.20 6.88
N THR A 123 5.95 -34.12 7.43
CA THR A 123 4.61 -34.10 8.05
C THR A 123 4.07 -32.69 8.01
N ASP A 124 2.93 -32.52 7.35
CA ASP A 124 1.99 -31.43 7.57
C ASP A 124 1.67 -31.33 9.06
N ASN A 125 1.78 -30.14 9.64
CA ASN A 125 0.92 -29.70 10.74
C ASN A 125 1.09 -28.21 11.01
N ASN A 126 -0.03 -27.51 10.90
CA ASN A 126 -0.32 -26.17 11.39
C ASN A 126 0.23 -25.93 12.80
N SER A 127 1.40 -25.30 12.90
CA SER A 127 1.80 -24.60 14.13
C SER A 127 2.76 -23.45 13.86
N ASP A 128 2.47 -22.60 12.87
CA ASP A 128 3.10 -21.28 12.78
C ASP A 128 2.45 -20.32 13.78
N ARG A 129 2.74 -20.57 15.07
CA ARG A 129 2.62 -19.56 16.12
C ARG A 129 3.80 -18.59 15.94
N SER A 130 3.65 -17.62 15.04
CA SER A 130 4.51 -16.43 15.07
C SER A 130 4.17 -15.62 16.32
N ASN A 131 4.93 -15.88 17.39
CA ASN A 131 4.84 -15.27 18.71
C ASN A 131 5.12 -13.76 18.67
N ILE A 132 4.06 -12.95 18.57
CA ILE A 132 4.01 -11.73 19.39
C ILE A 132 3.43 -12.19 20.71
N ALA A 133 4.32 -12.40 21.70
CA ALA A 133 3.96 -12.90 23.03
C ALA A 133 3.07 -11.87 23.75
N TYR A 134 1.77 -11.92 23.49
CA TYR A 134 0.80 -11.47 24.48
C TYR A 134 1.00 -12.38 25.70
N PRO A 135 1.20 -11.84 26.90
CA PRO A 135 1.38 -12.67 28.07
C PRO A 135 0.08 -13.47 28.29
N ASP A 136 0.16 -14.78 28.05
CA ASP A 136 -0.94 -15.76 28.24
C ASP A 136 -1.60 -15.62 29.63
N SER A 137 -0.88 -15.07 30.62
CA SER A 137 -1.40 -14.80 31.96
C SER A 137 -2.59 -13.82 31.97
N CYS A 138 -2.67 -12.89 31.02
CA CYS A 138 -3.78 -11.92 30.98
C CYS A 138 -5.08 -12.54 30.46
N LEU A 139 -5.00 -13.42 29.48
CA LEU A 139 -6.17 -14.12 28.91
C LEU A 139 -6.65 -15.29 29.77
N LYS A 140 -5.85 -15.74 30.74
CA LYS A 140 -6.21 -16.85 31.64
C LYS A 140 -7.49 -16.59 32.45
N HIS A 141 -7.78 -15.32 32.73
CA HIS A 141 -8.96 -14.88 33.49
C HIS A 141 -9.91 -14.03 32.64
N ALA A 142 -9.76 -14.05 31.31
CA ALA A 142 -10.63 -13.31 30.42
C ALA A 142 -11.95 -14.05 30.24
N ASP A 143 -13.07 -13.33 30.35
CA ASP A 143 -14.36 -13.86 29.96
C ASP A 143 -14.52 -13.77 28.45
N THR A 144 -15.17 -14.78 27.88
CA THR A 144 -15.39 -14.88 26.44
C THR A 144 -16.78 -14.40 26.12
N TRP A 145 -16.92 -13.58 25.09
CA TRP A 145 -18.24 -13.27 24.55
C TRP A 145 -18.91 -14.56 24.08
N GLU A 146 -20.04 -14.92 24.69
CA GLU A 146 -20.71 -16.21 24.48
C GLU A 146 -21.06 -16.51 23.01
N LYS A 147 -21.29 -15.47 22.21
CA LYS A 147 -21.58 -15.55 20.77
C LYS A 147 -20.87 -14.42 20.02
N PRO A 148 -20.48 -14.65 18.75
CA PRO A 148 -20.00 -13.57 17.91
C PRO A 148 -21.08 -12.53 17.69
N TRP A 149 -20.64 -11.28 17.56
CA TRP A 149 -21.49 -10.24 16.97
C TRP A 149 -21.36 -10.33 15.47
N VAL A 150 -22.50 -10.41 14.79
CA VAL A 150 -22.58 -10.61 13.35
C VAL A 150 -23.32 -9.43 12.74
N PHE A 151 -22.70 -8.80 11.75
CA PHE A 151 -23.26 -7.66 11.03
C PHE A 151 -23.22 -7.95 9.54
N ASP A 152 -24.36 -7.81 8.87
CA ASP A 152 -24.40 -7.80 7.41
C ASP A 152 -23.94 -6.43 6.90
N ILE A 153 -23.16 -6.44 5.83
CA ILE A 153 -22.63 -5.25 5.17
C ILE A 153 -23.36 -5.09 3.84
N ASP A 154 -24.21 -4.08 3.74
CA ASP A 154 -24.89 -3.72 2.48
C ASP A 154 -24.10 -2.74 1.62
N ALA A 155 -23.00 -2.19 2.15
CA ALA A 155 -22.16 -1.23 1.45
C ALA A 155 -21.23 -1.91 0.43
N ALA A 156 -20.88 -1.18 -0.63
CA ALA A 156 -19.87 -1.64 -1.59
C ALA A 156 -18.44 -1.61 -1.02
N ASN A 157 -18.23 -0.83 0.04
CA ASN A 157 -16.93 -0.64 0.69
C ASN A 157 -17.04 -0.94 2.19
N PHE A 158 -16.02 -1.61 2.73
CA PHE A 158 -15.91 -1.91 4.15
C PHE A 158 -14.59 -1.39 4.72
N GLN A 159 -14.66 -0.71 5.86
CA GLN A 159 -13.48 -0.24 6.59
C GLN A 159 -13.54 -0.70 8.05
N LEU A 160 -12.48 -1.38 8.48
CA LEU A 160 -12.26 -1.78 9.87
C LEU A 160 -11.09 -0.97 10.44
N LYS A 161 -11.32 -0.29 11.56
CA LYS A 161 -10.33 0.47 12.31
C LYS A 161 -10.18 -0.07 13.72
N PHE A 162 -8.94 -0.23 14.15
CA PHE A 162 -8.61 -0.46 15.55
C PHE A 162 -8.13 0.84 16.19
N GLY A 163 -8.86 1.28 17.20
CA GLY A 163 -8.57 2.45 18.03
C GLY A 163 -7.52 2.16 19.11
N GLN A 164 -7.62 2.87 20.23
CA GLN A 164 -6.68 2.76 21.34
C GLN A 164 -6.99 1.54 22.22
N GLY A 165 -5.99 1.08 22.98
CA GLY A 165 -6.13 0.01 23.98
C GLY A 165 -5.14 -1.14 23.80
N SER A 166 -4.88 -1.87 24.88
CA SER A 166 -4.02 -3.06 24.91
C SER A 166 -4.80 -4.29 24.48
N MET A 167 -5.06 -4.39 23.17
CA MET A 167 -5.71 -5.55 22.58
C MET A 167 -4.79 -6.35 21.64
N GLY A 168 -4.89 -7.67 21.71
CA GLY A 168 -4.41 -8.57 20.67
C GLY A 168 -5.52 -8.75 19.63
N SER A 169 -5.18 -8.69 18.35
CA SER A 169 -6.18 -8.52 17.30
C SER A 169 -5.81 -9.33 16.07
N ARG A 170 -6.69 -10.25 15.66
CA ARG A 170 -6.51 -11.05 14.45
C ARG A 170 -7.66 -10.80 13.51
N VAL A 171 -7.36 -10.59 12.24
CA VAL A 171 -8.36 -10.36 11.19
C VAL A 171 -8.18 -11.40 10.11
N GLN A 172 -9.28 -12.05 9.75
CA GLN A 172 -9.36 -12.96 8.63
C GLN A 172 -10.26 -12.35 7.55
N VAL A 173 -9.80 -12.38 6.30
CA VAL A 173 -10.59 -11.94 5.13
C VAL A 173 -10.68 -13.10 4.16
N TYR A 174 -11.87 -13.61 3.90
CA TYR A 174 -12.05 -14.80 3.07
C TYR A 174 -13.43 -14.85 2.41
N THR A 175 -13.61 -15.73 1.42
CA THR A 175 -14.93 -16.00 0.86
C THR A 175 -15.63 -17.13 1.61
N GLY A 176 -16.96 -17.07 1.74
CA GLY A 176 -17.71 -18.12 2.41
C GLY A 176 -19.19 -18.17 2.06
N ALA A 177 -19.88 -19.16 2.61
CA ALA A 177 -21.30 -19.44 2.39
C ALA A 177 -22.24 -18.46 3.14
N VAL A 178 -22.11 -17.16 2.86
CA VAL A 178 -22.95 -16.08 3.37
C VAL A 178 -23.74 -15.43 2.22
N GLN A 179 -24.92 -14.90 2.51
CA GLN A 179 -25.78 -14.28 1.47
C GLN A 179 -25.34 -12.85 1.11
N LYS A 180 -24.78 -12.15 2.08
CA LYS A 180 -24.24 -10.79 1.98
C LYS A 180 -22.84 -10.79 2.60
N PRO A 181 -21.98 -9.81 2.28
CA PRO A 181 -20.74 -9.64 3.01
C PRO A 181 -21.05 -9.47 4.49
N THR A 182 -20.32 -10.21 5.33
CA THR A 182 -20.62 -10.35 6.75
C THR A 182 -19.36 -10.04 7.55
N PHE A 183 -19.52 -9.29 8.62
CA PHE A 183 -18.50 -9.01 9.62
C PHE A 183 -18.87 -9.75 10.91
N GLU A 184 -17.97 -10.63 11.38
CA GLU A 184 -18.09 -11.33 12.64
C GLU A 184 -17.01 -10.87 13.62
N LEU A 185 -17.41 -10.59 14.87
CA LEU A 185 -16.52 -10.17 15.95
C LEU A 185 -16.61 -11.15 17.13
N TYR A 186 -15.48 -11.76 17.47
CA TYR A 186 -15.27 -12.53 18.68
C TYR A 186 -14.32 -11.77 19.59
N ALA A 187 -14.65 -11.62 20.87
CA ALA A 187 -13.75 -10.99 21.81
C ALA A 187 -13.69 -11.74 23.15
N LYS A 188 -12.53 -11.62 23.79
CA LYS A 188 -12.25 -12.07 25.16
C LYS A 188 -11.58 -10.94 25.89
N ALA A 189 -12.04 -10.59 27.07
CA ALA A 189 -11.45 -9.50 27.85
C ALA A 189 -11.40 -9.82 29.33
N SER A 190 -10.41 -9.28 30.04
CA SER A 190 -10.35 -9.35 31.49
C SER A 190 -11.56 -8.65 32.12
N LEU A 191 -12.26 -9.34 33.03
CA LEU A 191 -13.37 -8.75 33.79
C LEU A 191 -12.84 -7.72 34.79
N SER A 192 -13.54 -6.59 34.94
CA SER A 192 -13.35 -5.71 36.09
C SER A 192 -14.05 -6.32 37.31
N GLU A 193 -13.36 -6.47 38.44
CA GLU A 193 -13.91 -7.06 39.69
C GLU A 193 -15.12 -6.29 40.29
N ASP A 194 -15.51 -5.16 39.71
CA ASP A 194 -16.66 -4.37 40.17
C ASP A 194 -18.03 -4.96 39.78
N GLU A 195 -18.12 -6.03 38.98
CA GLU A 195 -19.40 -6.64 38.58
C GLU A 195 -19.96 -7.66 39.59
N ASP A 196 -19.15 -8.20 40.51
CA ASP A 196 -19.58 -9.20 41.51
C ASP A 196 -19.90 -8.58 42.89
N GLY A 197 -19.88 -7.25 42.99
CA GLY A 197 -20.09 -6.50 44.23
C GLY A 197 -21.56 -6.18 44.52
N ASP A 198 -22.21 -7.09 45.26
CA ASP A 198 -23.53 -6.99 45.89
C ASP A 198 -24.76 -7.02 44.95
N GLU A 199 -25.37 -8.20 44.85
CA GLU A 199 -26.81 -8.43 44.57
C GLU A 199 -27.74 -7.80 45.64
N GLY A 200 -27.29 -6.74 46.30
CA GLY A 200 -28.02 -5.98 47.30
C GLY A 200 -28.99 -4.98 46.66
N ASP A 201 -30.14 -5.50 46.23
CA ASP A 201 -31.43 -4.80 46.32
C ASP A 201 -31.49 -3.39 45.68
N LYS A 202 -30.95 -3.24 44.47
CA LYS A 202 -31.19 -2.03 43.65
C LYS A 202 -32.42 -2.25 42.78
N ARG A 203 -33.56 -1.92 43.40
CA ARG A 203 -34.82 -1.52 42.77
C ARG A 203 -34.61 -1.10 41.32
N HIS A 204 -35.38 -1.72 40.43
CA HIS A 204 -35.72 -1.25 39.10
C HIS A 204 -35.93 0.28 39.08
N ARG A 205 -34.85 1.02 38.88
CA ARG A 205 -34.95 2.34 38.27
C ARG A 205 -35.09 2.02 36.79
N ASN A 206 -36.34 2.12 36.33
CA ASN A 206 -36.62 2.54 34.97
C ASN A 206 -35.73 3.76 34.68
N SER A 207 -34.53 3.50 34.17
CA SER A 207 -33.93 4.32 33.13
C SER A 207 -34.92 4.20 31.97
N GLY A 208 -35.96 5.01 31.90
CA GLY A 208 -35.81 6.45 31.82
C GLY A 208 -35.39 6.68 30.39
N ASN A 209 -36.41 6.63 29.52
CA ASN A 209 -36.40 6.88 28.09
C ASN A 209 -35.05 7.31 27.56
N ASP A 210 -34.50 6.43 26.74
CA ASP A 210 -33.67 6.74 25.60
C ASP A 210 -34.07 8.11 25.03
N ASP A 211 -33.33 9.14 25.46
CA ASP A 211 -33.13 10.32 24.64
C ASP A 211 -32.40 9.80 23.41
N ASN A 212 -33.25 9.41 22.47
CA ASN A 212 -33.03 9.16 21.06
C ASN A 212 -32.49 10.47 20.46
N SER A 213 -31.31 10.89 20.92
CA SER A 213 -30.51 11.85 20.21
C SER A 213 -30.09 11.11 18.95
N ASN A 214 -30.75 11.48 17.85
CA ASN A 214 -30.43 11.14 16.47
C ASN A 214 -28.96 11.45 16.14
N ARG A 215 -28.01 10.74 16.75
CA ARG A 215 -26.70 10.48 16.17
C ARG A 215 -26.94 9.33 15.21
N GLY A 216 -27.25 9.71 13.97
CA GLY A 216 -27.78 8.83 12.93
C GLY A 216 -27.03 7.50 12.80
N ASP A 217 -27.81 6.44 12.57
CA ASP A 217 -27.45 5.16 11.97
C ASP A 217 -26.23 4.39 12.52
N ALA A 218 -25.71 4.74 13.70
CA ALA A 218 -24.57 4.06 14.34
C ALA A 218 -25.03 3.07 15.42
N ILE A 219 -24.50 1.84 15.39
CA ILE A 219 -24.71 0.82 16.43
C ILE A 219 -23.47 0.81 17.33
N GLU A 220 -23.66 1.08 18.63
CA GLU A 220 -22.62 0.98 19.64
C GLU A 220 -22.84 -0.26 20.52
N VAL A 221 -21.77 -1.04 20.72
CA VAL A 221 -21.75 -2.24 21.56
C VAL A 221 -20.59 -2.13 22.54
N VAL A 222 -20.87 -2.31 23.83
CA VAL A 222 -19.86 -2.30 24.89
C VAL A 222 -20.01 -3.55 25.75
N ARG A 223 -18.94 -4.33 25.91
CA ARG A 223 -18.93 -5.48 26.81
C ARG A 223 -17.53 -5.77 27.33
N HIS A 224 -17.38 -5.84 28.66
CA HIS A 224 -16.12 -6.08 29.37
C HIS A 224 -14.98 -5.16 28.89
N GLY A 225 -15.28 -3.86 28.71
CA GLY A 225 -14.33 -2.82 28.27
C GLY A 225 -13.93 -2.84 26.80
N VAL A 226 -14.44 -3.79 26.00
CA VAL A 226 -14.30 -3.78 24.54
C VAL A 226 -15.49 -3.04 23.93
N HIS A 227 -15.19 -2.07 23.09
CA HIS A 227 -16.15 -1.23 22.40
C HIS A 227 -16.12 -1.50 20.90
N LEU A 228 -17.29 -1.56 20.29
CA LEU A 228 -17.50 -1.56 18.85
C LEU A 228 -18.48 -0.45 18.49
N GLU A 229 -18.08 0.42 17.58
CA GLU A 229 -18.97 1.36 16.89
C GLU A 229 -19.06 0.93 15.42
N PHE A 230 -20.27 0.59 14.96
CA PHE A 230 -20.54 0.20 13.58
C PHE A 230 -21.45 1.24 12.92
N LYS A 231 -20.95 1.85 11.85
CA LYS A 231 -21.65 2.85 11.04
C LYS A 231 -21.87 2.31 9.66
N GLN A 232 -23.07 2.49 9.11
CA GLN A 232 -23.40 2.01 7.78
C GLN A 232 -24.07 3.08 6.93
N SER A 233 -23.63 3.17 5.68
CA SER A 233 -24.23 3.97 4.63
C SER A 233 -24.31 3.12 3.34
N LEU A 234 -24.93 3.65 2.29
CA LEU A 234 -24.99 2.96 0.99
C LEU A 234 -23.59 2.75 0.37
N GLU A 235 -22.66 3.66 0.62
CA GLU A 235 -21.33 3.64 -0.01
C GLU A 235 -20.28 2.94 0.86
N LEU A 236 -20.39 3.07 2.18
CA LEU A 236 -19.38 2.63 3.15
C LEU A 236 -20.02 2.09 4.42
N SER A 237 -19.55 0.92 4.85
CA SER A 237 -19.69 0.42 6.22
C SER A 237 -18.36 0.57 6.95
N GLU A 238 -18.38 1.18 8.13
CA GLU A 238 -17.21 1.40 8.98
C GLU A 238 -17.41 0.74 10.35
N ALA A 239 -16.45 -0.09 10.77
CA ALA A 239 -16.37 -0.67 12.09
C ALA A 239 -15.15 -0.09 12.82
N LEU A 240 -15.35 0.50 14.00
CA LEU A 240 -14.30 1.00 14.88
C LEU A 240 -14.30 0.19 16.18
N ILE A 241 -13.17 -0.43 16.52
CA ILE A 241 -13.02 -1.24 17.73
C ILE A 241 -11.95 -0.63 18.62
N TRP A 242 -12.23 -0.44 19.91
CA TRP A 242 -11.26 0.01 20.90
C TRP A 242 -11.47 -0.67 22.24
N PHE A 243 -10.47 -0.58 23.12
CA PHE A 243 -10.50 -1.19 24.44
C PHE A 243 -10.10 -0.16 25.49
N GLU A 244 -10.92 -0.04 26.53
CA GLU A 244 -10.63 0.83 27.66
C GLU A 244 -9.52 0.22 28.52
N ASP A 245 -8.31 0.76 28.40
CA ASP A 245 -7.19 0.38 29.24
C ASP A 245 -7.44 0.78 30.70
N HIS A 246 -7.61 -0.21 31.57
CA HIS A 246 -7.69 -0.04 33.01
C HIS A 246 -6.86 -1.11 33.73
N TYR A 247 -6.77 -1.00 35.06
CA TYR A 247 -6.16 -2.03 35.90
C TYR A 247 -7.25 -2.86 36.56
N VAL A 248 -7.06 -4.17 36.56
CA VAL A 248 -7.90 -5.14 37.25
C VAL A 248 -7.13 -5.65 38.46
N GLU A 249 -7.76 -5.66 39.63
CA GLU A 249 -7.21 -6.34 40.80
C GLU A 249 -7.65 -7.81 40.74
N HIS A 250 -6.81 -8.76 41.13
CA HIS A 250 -7.23 -10.15 41.36
C HIS A 250 -6.29 -10.81 42.37
N GLY A 251 -6.86 -11.35 43.45
CA GLY A 251 -6.06 -12.00 44.51
C GLY A 251 -5.02 -11.08 45.16
N GLY A 252 -5.30 -9.77 45.26
CA GLY A 252 -4.40 -8.76 45.84
C GLY A 252 -3.28 -8.26 44.91
N TYR A 253 -3.26 -8.68 43.65
CA TYR A 253 -2.34 -8.19 42.63
C TYR A 253 -3.08 -7.34 41.60
N LYS A 254 -2.43 -6.27 41.12
CA LYS A 254 -2.95 -5.42 40.05
C LYS A 254 -2.35 -5.85 38.71
N TYR A 255 -3.21 -6.14 37.74
CA TYR A 255 -2.83 -6.46 36.38
C TYR A 255 -3.44 -5.44 35.42
N ARG A 256 -2.78 -5.21 34.28
CA ARG A 256 -3.37 -4.38 33.22
C ARG A 256 -4.45 -5.21 32.53
N ALA A 257 -5.65 -4.65 32.39
CA ALA A 257 -6.71 -5.25 31.60
C ALA A 257 -6.23 -5.45 30.16
N CYS A 258 -6.64 -6.54 29.52
CA CYS A 258 -6.38 -6.76 28.10
C CYS A 258 -7.60 -7.37 27.42
N ALA A 259 -7.59 -7.26 26.10
CA ALA A 259 -8.54 -7.95 25.25
C ALA A 259 -7.81 -8.76 24.17
N GLN A 260 -8.43 -9.85 23.74
CA GLN A 260 -8.16 -10.48 22.45
C GLN A 260 -9.41 -10.37 21.60
N VAL A 261 -9.23 -9.92 20.36
CA VAL A 261 -10.29 -9.75 19.38
C VAL A 261 -9.93 -10.55 18.13
N ASP A 262 -10.83 -11.43 17.71
CA ASP A 262 -10.73 -12.19 16.48
C ASP A 262 -11.89 -11.77 15.56
N ILE A 263 -11.57 -11.36 14.34
CA ILE A 263 -12.54 -10.81 13.38
C ILE A 263 -12.51 -11.61 12.10
N ASN A 264 -13.70 -11.93 11.59
CA ASN A 264 -13.87 -12.48 10.26
C ASN A 264 -14.60 -11.47 9.37
N ILE A 265 -14.02 -11.16 8.21
CA ILE A 265 -14.66 -10.42 7.13
C ILE A 265 -14.92 -11.43 6.02
N ILE A 266 -16.17 -11.85 5.89
CA ILE A 266 -16.59 -12.92 5.00
C ILE A 266 -17.28 -12.30 3.79
N VAL A 267 -16.76 -12.55 2.59
CA VAL A 267 -17.41 -12.11 1.36
C VAL A 267 -18.18 -13.29 0.74
N PRO A 268 -19.40 -13.12 0.17
CA PRO A 268 -20.14 -14.23 -0.40
C PRO A 268 -19.37 -14.90 -1.54
N GLU A 269 -19.35 -16.23 -1.57
CA GLU A 269 -18.82 -17.00 -2.72
C GLU A 269 -19.53 -16.67 -4.05
N SER A 270 -20.78 -16.20 -3.97
CA SER A 270 -21.56 -15.76 -5.12
C SER A 270 -21.04 -14.46 -5.74
N TYR A 271 -20.25 -13.66 -5.01
CA TYR A 271 -19.74 -12.40 -5.49
C TYR A 271 -18.57 -12.63 -6.46
N LYS A 272 -18.61 -11.96 -7.60
CA LYS A 272 -17.50 -11.92 -8.56
C LYS A 272 -16.66 -10.66 -8.46
N ARG A 273 -17.23 -9.60 -7.87
CA ARG A 273 -16.57 -8.33 -7.62
C ARG A 273 -17.08 -7.75 -6.31
N TYR A 274 -16.21 -7.05 -5.60
CA TYR A 274 -16.53 -6.25 -4.42
C TYR A 274 -15.72 -4.96 -4.48
N GLY A 275 -16.24 -3.87 -3.93
CA GLY A 275 -15.60 -2.56 -4.06
C GLY A 275 -14.26 -2.53 -3.33
N SER A 276 -14.29 -2.26 -2.02
CA SER A 276 -13.07 -2.23 -1.24
C SER A 276 -13.18 -2.78 0.17
N ILE A 277 -12.06 -3.32 0.66
CA ILE A 277 -11.86 -3.70 2.05
C ILE A 277 -10.62 -2.97 2.56
N SER A 278 -10.76 -2.24 3.66
CA SER A 278 -9.65 -1.60 4.37
C SER A 278 -9.60 -2.08 5.82
N VAL A 279 -8.45 -2.55 6.27
CA VAL A 279 -8.19 -2.93 7.66
C VAL A 279 -7.03 -2.08 8.17
N GLU A 280 -7.23 -1.33 9.25
CA GLU A 280 -6.27 -0.36 9.75
C GLU A 280 -6.16 -0.41 11.27
N GLY A 281 -4.94 -0.23 11.80
CA GLY A 281 -4.68 -0.02 13.22
C GLY A 281 -3.69 -1.02 13.82
N ALA A 282 -3.75 -1.22 15.13
CA ALA A 282 -2.86 -2.15 15.83
C ALA A 282 -3.36 -3.59 15.69
N VAL A 283 -3.10 -4.23 14.55
CA VAL A 283 -3.57 -5.59 14.21
C VAL A 283 -2.45 -6.62 14.26
N THR A 284 -2.44 -7.55 15.21
CA THR A 284 -1.33 -8.51 15.35
C THR A 284 -1.18 -9.49 14.20
N SER A 285 -2.28 -9.80 13.50
CA SER A 285 -2.24 -10.63 12.29
C SER A 285 -3.41 -10.32 11.37
N ILE A 286 -3.13 -10.13 10.09
CA ILE A 286 -4.14 -10.06 9.02
C ILE A 286 -3.86 -11.24 8.08
N ASN A 287 -4.84 -12.12 7.90
CA ASN A 287 -4.75 -13.26 6.99
C ASN A 287 -5.87 -13.19 5.96
N ALA A 288 -5.52 -12.98 4.69
CA ALA A 288 -6.45 -12.98 3.58
C ALA A 288 -6.28 -14.27 2.75
N HIS A 289 -7.32 -15.07 2.58
CA HIS A 289 -7.24 -16.38 1.93
C HIS A 289 -8.56 -16.73 1.25
N ASP A 290 -8.56 -17.69 0.33
CA ASP A 290 -9.76 -18.07 -0.43
C ASP A 290 -10.40 -16.87 -1.16
N LEU A 291 -9.56 -15.96 -1.69
CA LEU A 291 -9.98 -14.73 -2.38
C LEU A 291 -9.73 -14.79 -3.91
N ASP A 292 -9.32 -15.94 -4.43
CA ASP A 292 -8.99 -16.16 -5.85
C ASP A 292 -10.17 -15.95 -6.81
N ASN A 293 -11.40 -16.15 -6.33
CA ASN A 293 -12.62 -16.09 -7.14
C ASN A 293 -13.35 -14.74 -7.09
N ILE A 294 -12.81 -13.78 -6.32
CA ILE A 294 -13.40 -12.46 -6.14
C ILE A 294 -12.43 -11.36 -6.52
N LYS A 295 -12.96 -10.32 -7.16
CA LYS A 295 -12.19 -9.19 -7.65
C LYS A 295 -12.46 -7.95 -6.80
N PHE A 296 -11.41 -7.22 -6.43
CA PHE A 296 -11.51 -6.00 -5.64
C PHE A 296 -11.10 -4.78 -6.46
N ASP A 297 -11.83 -3.66 -6.31
CA ASP A 297 -11.33 -2.37 -6.80
C ASP A 297 -10.09 -1.97 -5.96
N LYS A 298 -10.19 -2.16 -4.63
CA LYS A 298 -9.10 -1.87 -3.70
C LYS A 298 -9.07 -2.80 -2.49
N LEU A 299 -7.90 -3.32 -2.17
CA LEU A 299 -7.63 -4.06 -0.92
C LEU A 299 -6.50 -3.38 -0.15
N ASN A 300 -6.80 -2.88 1.06
CA ASN A 300 -5.85 -2.16 1.90
C ASN A 300 -5.70 -2.83 3.28
N LEU A 301 -4.53 -3.41 3.56
CA LEU A 301 -4.28 -4.18 4.77
C LEU A 301 -3.14 -3.53 5.57
N VAL A 302 -3.46 -2.81 6.63
CA VAL A 302 -2.50 -2.02 7.41
C VAL A 302 -2.44 -2.51 8.85
N THR A 303 -1.22 -2.76 9.33
CA THR A 303 -0.96 -3.07 10.74
C THR A 303 0.22 -2.28 11.30
N ALA A 304 0.10 -1.85 12.56
CA ALA A 304 1.24 -1.31 13.30
C ALA A 304 2.26 -2.41 13.66
N THR A 305 1.82 -3.54 14.20
CA THR A 305 2.70 -4.63 14.62
C THR A 305 2.06 -5.95 14.29
N GLY A 306 2.75 -6.85 13.58
CA GLY A 306 2.17 -8.12 13.18
C GLY A 306 2.55 -8.54 11.78
N ASN A 307 1.83 -9.55 11.27
CA ASN A 307 2.02 -10.06 9.93
C ASN A 307 0.80 -9.79 9.06
N VAL A 308 1.03 -9.49 7.78
CA VAL A 308 0.02 -9.53 6.73
C VAL A 308 0.36 -10.69 5.82
N ILE A 309 -0.55 -11.66 5.74
CA ILE A 309 -0.36 -12.89 4.96
C ILE A 309 -1.50 -12.98 3.97
N THR A 310 -1.20 -13.18 2.69
CA THR A 310 -2.19 -13.61 1.71
C THR A 310 -1.87 -15.03 1.27
N LYS A 311 -2.88 -15.89 1.30
CA LYS A 311 -2.83 -17.20 0.67
C LYS A 311 -3.63 -17.10 -0.63
N ASP A 312 -3.09 -17.68 -1.69
CA ASP A 312 -3.60 -17.63 -3.06
C ASP A 312 -3.44 -16.27 -3.75
N ASN A 313 -3.89 -16.23 -5.01
CA ASN A 313 -3.87 -15.04 -5.84
C ASN A 313 -4.93 -14.03 -5.37
N ILE A 314 -4.49 -12.81 -5.07
CA ILE A 314 -5.37 -11.67 -4.84
C ILE A 314 -5.66 -10.98 -6.17
N HIS A 315 -6.93 -10.87 -6.55
CA HIS A 315 -7.35 -10.07 -7.71
C HIS A 315 -7.78 -8.68 -7.25
N ALA A 316 -6.91 -7.68 -7.40
CA ALA A 316 -7.20 -6.29 -7.02
C ALA A 316 -6.60 -5.30 -8.02
N ASP A 317 -7.33 -4.26 -8.39
CA ASP A 317 -6.78 -3.16 -9.22
C ASP A 317 -5.80 -2.30 -8.41
N GLN A 318 -6.08 -2.10 -7.12
CA GLN A 318 -5.19 -1.49 -6.14
C GLN A 318 -4.99 -2.39 -4.93
N PHE A 319 -3.74 -2.78 -4.66
CA PHE A 319 -3.36 -3.50 -3.45
C PHE A 319 -2.37 -2.67 -2.64
N SER A 320 -2.70 -2.39 -1.38
CA SER A 320 -1.77 -1.72 -0.48
C SER A 320 -1.66 -2.40 0.87
N THR A 321 -0.43 -2.49 1.38
CA THR A 321 -0.20 -2.88 2.76
C THR A 321 0.90 -2.05 3.40
N HIS A 322 0.73 -1.78 4.69
CA HIS A 322 1.74 -1.13 5.51
C HIS A 322 1.89 -1.87 6.83
N VAL A 323 3.13 -2.28 7.16
CA VAL A 323 3.48 -2.96 8.41
C VAL A 323 4.57 -2.16 9.12
N SER A 324 4.30 -1.58 10.29
CA SER A 324 5.37 -0.86 11.00
C SER A 324 6.41 -1.80 11.61
N ALA A 325 6.00 -2.92 12.21
CA ALA A 325 6.94 -3.96 12.64
C ALA A 325 6.36 -5.37 12.45
N GLY A 326 7.06 -6.21 11.71
CA GLY A 326 6.66 -7.57 11.36
C GLY A 326 6.76 -7.81 9.86
N ASN A 327 6.05 -8.80 9.33
CA ASN A 327 6.26 -9.27 7.96
C ASN A 327 5.05 -9.05 7.05
N ALA A 328 5.32 -8.93 5.74
CA ALA A 328 4.30 -9.01 4.71
C ALA A 328 4.65 -10.16 3.76
N GLU A 329 3.80 -11.17 3.70
CA GLU A 329 3.94 -12.36 2.85
C GLU A 329 2.73 -12.42 1.92
N ILE A 330 2.90 -11.89 0.72
CA ILE A 330 1.85 -11.75 -0.29
C ILE A 330 2.17 -12.73 -1.41
N GLU A 331 1.43 -13.83 -1.49
CA GLU A 331 1.69 -14.89 -2.46
C GLU A 331 1.70 -14.36 -3.91
N SER A 332 0.62 -13.69 -4.32
CA SER A 332 0.53 -13.06 -5.63
C SER A 332 -0.59 -12.02 -5.68
N VAL A 333 -0.36 -10.91 -6.39
CA VAL A 333 -1.39 -9.91 -6.71
C VAL A 333 -1.53 -9.80 -8.23
N GLN A 334 -2.77 -9.82 -8.71
CA GLN A 334 -3.11 -9.68 -10.13
C GLN A 334 -4.19 -8.60 -10.31
N THR A 335 -4.24 -7.99 -11.49
CA THR A 335 -5.27 -7.01 -11.85
C THR A 335 -6.68 -7.62 -11.74
N ALA A 336 -7.64 -6.85 -11.24
CA ALA A 336 -9.04 -7.27 -11.18
C ALA A 336 -9.78 -7.00 -12.51
N SER A 337 -9.37 -6.04 -13.32
CA SER A 337 -10.02 -5.82 -14.62
C SER A 337 -9.82 -6.99 -15.62
N ASP A 338 -10.92 -7.64 -16.00
CA ASP A 338 -10.95 -8.78 -16.95
C ASP A 338 -10.53 -8.39 -18.38
N ASP A 339 -10.69 -7.13 -18.74
CA ASP A 339 -10.40 -6.60 -20.07
C ASP A 339 -8.96 -6.08 -20.22
N GLY A 340 -8.16 -6.14 -19.14
CA GLY A 340 -6.79 -5.62 -19.10
C GLY A 340 -6.70 -4.11 -19.31
N ARG A 341 -7.78 -3.35 -19.10
CA ARG A 341 -7.75 -1.89 -19.29
C ARG A 341 -7.14 -1.16 -18.11
N GLU A 342 -7.30 -1.67 -16.89
CA GLU A 342 -6.78 -1.00 -15.71
C GLU A 342 -5.35 -1.46 -15.38
N PRO A 343 -4.40 -0.53 -15.18
CA PRO A 343 -3.08 -0.87 -14.69
C PRO A 343 -3.17 -1.33 -13.23
N LEU A 344 -2.35 -2.31 -12.89
CA LEU A 344 -2.16 -2.77 -11.51
C LEU A 344 -1.35 -1.74 -10.70
N ASP A 345 -1.81 -1.40 -9.49
CA ASP A 345 -1.07 -0.59 -8.52
C ASP A 345 -0.85 -1.38 -7.21
N VAL A 346 0.40 -1.79 -6.96
CA VAL A 346 0.81 -2.54 -5.76
C VAL A 346 1.73 -1.69 -4.91
N LYS A 347 1.38 -1.52 -3.63
CA LYS A 347 2.21 -0.80 -2.65
C LYS A 347 2.37 -1.61 -1.36
N VAL A 348 3.57 -2.11 -1.12
CA VAL A 348 3.91 -2.87 0.09
C VAL A 348 5.03 -2.15 0.84
N VAL A 349 4.75 -1.68 2.06
CA VAL A 349 5.71 -0.92 2.86
C VAL A 349 5.86 -1.53 4.25
N VAL A 350 7.07 -1.94 4.61
CA VAL A 350 7.36 -2.52 5.94
C VAL A 350 8.47 -1.72 6.62
N ASN A 351 8.29 -1.16 7.81
CA ASN A 351 9.39 -0.41 8.43
C ASN A 351 10.46 -1.36 8.96
N THR A 352 10.07 -2.39 9.71
CA THR A 352 11.02 -3.40 10.23
C THR A 352 10.48 -4.80 10.02
N GLY A 353 11.19 -5.60 9.22
CA GLY A 353 10.88 -7.01 8.97
C GLY A 353 11.07 -7.42 7.52
N HIS A 354 10.38 -8.46 7.11
CA HIS A 354 10.56 -9.09 5.81
C HIS A 354 9.36 -8.88 4.90
N VAL A 355 9.63 -8.71 3.62
CA VAL A 355 8.63 -8.54 2.57
C VAL A 355 8.86 -9.60 1.50
N VAL A 356 7.84 -10.40 1.23
CA VAL A 356 7.77 -11.31 0.09
C VAL A 356 6.51 -10.99 -0.68
N VAL A 357 6.63 -10.64 -1.96
CA VAL A 357 5.48 -10.26 -2.79
C VAL A 357 5.62 -10.90 -4.18
N GLY A 358 4.63 -11.66 -4.58
CA GLY A 358 4.40 -12.02 -5.98
C GLY A 358 3.50 -11.02 -6.68
N VAL A 359 3.76 -10.74 -7.96
CA VAL A 359 2.92 -9.89 -8.80
C VAL A 359 2.77 -10.53 -10.18
N GLU A 360 1.53 -10.71 -10.65
CA GLU A 360 1.24 -11.12 -12.01
C GLU A 360 0.64 -9.95 -12.80
N THR A 361 1.29 -9.61 -13.91
CA THR A 361 0.92 -8.47 -14.76
C THR A 361 0.15 -8.95 -15.98
N ASN A 362 -1.00 -8.34 -16.23
CA ASN A 362 -1.79 -8.59 -17.44
C ASN A 362 -1.35 -7.65 -18.57
N PRO A 363 -1.50 -8.05 -19.84
CA PRO A 363 -1.37 -7.11 -20.97
C PRO A 363 -2.34 -5.93 -20.81
N VAL A 364 -1.91 -4.75 -21.25
CA VAL A 364 -2.75 -3.54 -21.22
C VAL A 364 -3.29 -3.18 -22.60
N GLY A 365 -4.38 -2.41 -22.63
CA GLY A 365 -4.91 -1.85 -23.88
C GLY A 365 -3.86 -1.03 -24.65
N LYS A 366 -3.86 -1.11 -25.99
CA LYS A 366 -2.90 -0.41 -26.87
C LYS A 366 -2.78 1.10 -26.58
N ASN A 367 -3.90 1.74 -26.26
CA ASN A 367 -4.00 3.17 -25.99
C ASN A 367 -3.76 3.56 -24.53
N GLU A 368 -3.55 2.58 -23.63
CA GLU A 368 -3.32 2.85 -22.22
C GLU A 368 -1.92 3.44 -22.03
N SER A 369 -1.86 4.62 -21.40
CA SER A 369 -0.60 5.32 -21.13
C SER A 369 -0.09 5.05 -19.72
N ARG A 370 -0.94 4.56 -18.81
CA ARG A 370 -0.55 4.33 -17.43
C ARG A 370 0.20 2.99 -17.30
N PRO A 371 1.36 2.99 -16.62
CA PRO A 371 2.09 1.76 -16.35
C PRO A 371 1.46 0.97 -15.19
N HIS A 372 1.75 -0.33 -15.12
CA HIS A 372 1.65 -1.05 -13.85
C HIS A 372 2.68 -0.47 -12.89
N ARG A 373 2.26 -0.17 -11.66
CA ARG A 373 3.11 0.46 -10.64
C ARG A 373 3.28 -0.50 -9.48
N ILE A 374 4.52 -0.81 -9.16
CA ILE A 374 4.87 -1.75 -8.09
C ILE A 374 5.88 -1.06 -7.18
N LEU A 375 5.48 -0.76 -5.95
CA LEU A 375 6.32 -0.14 -4.92
C LEU A 375 6.48 -1.11 -3.74
N VAL A 376 7.70 -1.59 -3.50
CA VAL A 376 7.99 -2.50 -2.38
C VAL A 376 9.15 -1.97 -1.55
N GLN A 377 8.89 -1.61 -0.30
CA GLN A 377 9.88 -0.96 0.56
C GLN A 377 10.00 -1.66 1.90
N ALA A 378 11.23 -1.85 2.38
CA ALA A 378 11.47 -2.22 3.77
C ALA A 378 12.53 -1.32 4.43
N SER A 379 12.26 -0.61 5.53
CA SER A 379 13.34 0.24 6.11
C SER A 379 14.50 -0.61 6.63
N THR A 380 14.22 -1.65 7.42
CA THR A 380 15.20 -2.65 7.85
C THR A 380 14.67 -4.05 7.60
N GLY A 381 15.47 -4.91 6.96
CA GLY A 381 15.15 -6.32 6.73
C GLY A 381 15.37 -6.75 5.29
N SER A 382 14.43 -7.48 4.70
CA SER A 382 14.58 -7.93 3.31
C SER A 382 13.34 -7.71 2.46
N VAL A 383 13.54 -7.35 1.21
CA VAL A 383 12.52 -7.33 0.16
C VAL A 383 12.83 -8.46 -0.82
N LYS A 384 11.84 -9.31 -1.08
CA LYS A 384 11.80 -10.26 -2.19
C LYS A 384 10.57 -9.94 -3.03
N LEU A 385 10.79 -9.60 -4.29
CA LEU A 385 9.75 -9.30 -5.27
C LEU A 385 9.89 -10.24 -6.46
N ASP A 386 8.84 -10.98 -6.76
CA ASP A 386 8.75 -11.84 -7.94
C ASP A 386 7.65 -11.27 -8.86
N VAL A 387 8.01 -10.78 -10.05
CA VAL A 387 7.08 -10.24 -11.06
C VAL A 387 7.08 -11.15 -12.28
N ALA A 388 5.90 -11.60 -12.70
CA ALA A 388 5.73 -12.40 -13.90
C ALA A 388 4.54 -11.90 -14.75
N PRO A 389 4.47 -12.27 -16.03
CA PRO A 389 3.26 -12.12 -16.81
C PRO A 389 2.20 -13.09 -16.27
N ALA A 390 0.96 -12.65 -16.18
CA ALA A 390 -0.14 -13.55 -15.87
C ALA A 390 -0.22 -14.64 -16.95
N LYS A 391 -0.50 -15.89 -16.55
CA LYS A 391 -0.72 -16.98 -17.50
C LYS A 391 -1.91 -16.63 -18.38
N ALA A 392 -1.66 -16.38 -19.67
CA ALA A 392 -2.70 -16.01 -20.62
C ALA A 392 -3.85 -17.04 -20.57
N LYS A 393 -4.99 -16.63 -20.00
CA LYS A 393 -6.23 -17.38 -20.16
C LYS A 393 -6.60 -17.26 -21.63
N SER A 394 -6.42 -18.34 -22.36
CA SER A 394 -6.61 -18.46 -23.80
C SER A 394 -7.97 -17.95 -24.26
N SER A 395 -8.12 -16.67 -24.60
CA SER A 395 -9.29 -16.20 -25.36
C SER A 395 -9.10 -14.81 -25.93
N GLY A 396 -9.19 -14.72 -27.25
CA GLY A 396 -9.61 -13.49 -27.94
C GLY A 396 -8.45 -12.60 -28.39
N SER A 397 -8.28 -12.55 -29.70
CA SER A 397 -7.52 -11.56 -30.47
C SER A 397 -8.02 -10.12 -30.17
N MET A 398 -7.67 -9.57 -29.00
CA MET A 398 -7.65 -8.12 -28.79
C MET A 398 -6.22 -7.63 -28.98
N ALA A 399 -6.07 -6.46 -29.61
CA ALA A 399 -4.79 -5.78 -29.81
C ALA A 399 -4.26 -5.25 -28.46
N GLN A 400 -3.87 -6.16 -27.58
CA GLN A 400 -3.23 -5.86 -26.30
C GLN A 400 -1.73 -5.67 -26.53
N LYS A 401 -1.12 -4.78 -25.73
CA LYS A 401 0.34 -4.63 -25.67
C LYS A 401 0.84 -5.19 -24.33
N PRO A 402 2.09 -5.66 -24.27
CA PRO A 402 2.71 -6.18 -23.04
C PRO A 402 2.73 -5.19 -21.84
N GLY A 403 2.35 -3.93 -22.04
CA GLY A 403 2.27 -2.92 -20.98
C GLY A 403 3.63 -2.34 -20.59
N HIS A 404 3.59 -1.31 -19.75
CA HIS A 404 4.77 -0.69 -19.17
C HIS A 404 4.83 -1.04 -17.69
N LEU A 405 5.99 -1.47 -17.22
CA LEU A 405 6.22 -1.83 -15.82
C LEU A 405 7.08 -0.75 -15.14
N GLN A 406 6.55 -0.13 -14.10
CA GLN A 406 7.31 0.76 -13.22
C GLN A 406 7.46 0.08 -11.85
N ILE A 407 8.70 -0.28 -11.50
CA ILE A 407 9.02 -1.03 -10.29
C ILE A 407 10.02 -0.24 -9.45
N ASP A 408 9.62 0.08 -8.23
CA ASP A 408 10.44 0.77 -7.24
C ASP A 408 10.61 -0.13 -6.00
N THR A 409 11.83 -0.59 -5.74
CA THR A 409 12.14 -1.42 -4.56
C THR A 409 13.23 -0.81 -3.70
N SER A 410 13.07 -0.75 -2.38
CA SER A 410 14.09 -0.09 -1.55
C SER A 410 14.23 -0.61 -0.13
N THR A 411 15.46 -0.60 0.38
CA THR A 411 15.74 -0.74 1.82
C THR A 411 16.72 0.29 2.38
N ASN A 412 16.64 0.64 3.67
CA ASN A 412 17.75 1.39 4.31
C ASN A 412 18.85 0.42 4.76
N THR A 413 18.48 -0.71 5.35
CA THR A 413 19.45 -1.73 5.74
C THR A 413 18.93 -3.12 5.46
N GLY A 414 19.68 -3.86 4.65
CA GLY A 414 19.40 -5.26 4.34
C GLY A 414 19.40 -5.54 2.85
N THR A 415 18.54 -6.46 2.42
CA THR A 415 18.65 -7.09 1.10
C THR A 415 17.41 -6.85 0.26
N VAL A 416 17.60 -6.46 -1.00
CA VAL A 416 16.55 -6.44 -2.02
C VAL A 416 16.87 -7.52 -3.05
N ARG A 417 15.89 -8.38 -3.33
CA ARG A 417 15.94 -9.38 -4.39
C ARG A 417 14.73 -9.22 -5.30
N ASN A 418 15.00 -8.97 -6.57
CA ASN A 418 13.97 -8.85 -7.59
C ASN A 418 14.14 -9.99 -8.61
N LEU A 419 13.07 -10.72 -8.90
CA LEU A 419 12.97 -11.64 -10.03
C LEU A 419 11.89 -11.09 -10.96
N ILE A 420 12.26 -10.73 -12.20
CA ILE A 420 11.35 -10.07 -13.15
C ILE A 420 11.35 -10.85 -14.45
N GLN A 421 10.21 -11.42 -14.80
CA GLN A 421 9.97 -12.05 -16.09
C GLN A 421 9.13 -11.11 -16.94
N LEU A 422 9.64 -10.73 -18.11
CA LEU A 422 8.91 -9.92 -19.09
C LEU A 422 8.15 -10.84 -20.05
N ALA A 423 6.99 -10.37 -20.51
CA ALA A 423 6.15 -11.11 -21.44
C ALA A 423 6.74 -11.18 -22.86
N SER A 424 7.52 -10.17 -23.25
CA SER A 424 8.17 -10.07 -24.56
C SER A 424 9.21 -8.95 -24.57
N GLU A 425 9.96 -8.83 -25.66
CA GLU A 425 10.94 -7.75 -25.89
C GLU A 425 10.31 -6.36 -26.05
N ASP A 426 9.03 -6.29 -26.42
CA ASP A 426 8.29 -5.04 -26.58
C ASP A 426 7.76 -4.46 -25.26
N GLN A 427 7.93 -5.18 -24.14
CA GLN A 427 7.50 -4.71 -22.82
C GLN A 427 8.51 -3.71 -22.24
N THR A 428 8.09 -2.47 -21.98
CA THR A 428 8.96 -1.49 -21.33
C THR A 428 9.07 -1.77 -19.84
N LEU A 429 10.30 -1.81 -19.33
CA LEU A 429 10.60 -1.98 -17.90
C LEU A 429 11.39 -0.79 -17.37
N ASN A 430 10.88 -0.14 -16.34
CA ASN A 430 11.58 0.84 -15.52
C ASN A 430 11.73 0.30 -14.09
N LEU A 431 12.89 -0.29 -13.79
CA LEU A 431 13.23 -0.83 -12.48
C LEU A 431 14.19 0.11 -11.76
N SER A 432 13.81 0.55 -10.57
CA SER A 432 14.67 1.30 -9.64
C SER A 432 14.74 0.56 -8.32
N SER A 433 15.90 -0.04 -8.03
CA SER A 433 16.13 -0.81 -6.81
C SER A 433 17.30 -0.24 -6.00
N SER A 434 17.12 -0.06 -4.70
CA SER A 434 18.14 0.54 -3.86
C SER A 434 18.26 -0.04 -2.46
N SER A 435 19.48 -0.06 -1.92
CA SER A 435 19.72 -0.32 -0.50
C SER A 435 20.81 0.60 0.03
N ARG A 436 20.58 1.36 1.11
CA ARG A 436 21.65 2.20 1.66
C ARG A 436 22.82 1.33 2.14
N THR A 437 22.54 0.31 2.95
CA THR A 437 23.52 -0.67 3.41
C THR A 437 23.01 -2.08 3.16
N GLY A 438 23.71 -2.87 2.34
CA GLY A 438 23.41 -4.27 2.12
C GLY A 438 23.49 -4.66 0.64
N THR A 439 22.53 -5.47 0.17
CA THR A 439 22.63 -6.06 -1.17
C THR A 439 21.40 -5.76 -2.01
N VAL A 440 21.62 -5.49 -3.29
CA VAL A 440 20.55 -5.34 -4.29
C VAL A 440 20.85 -6.30 -5.42
N ASP A 441 20.06 -7.37 -5.51
CA ASP A 441 20.16 -8.39 -6.53
C ASP A 441 18.91 -8.32 -7.43
N ALA A 442 19.09 -8.29 -8.74
CA ALA A 442 18.01 -8.37 -9.71
C ALA A 442 18.31 -9.46 -10.74
N THR A 443 17.34 -10.33 -10.96
CA THR A 443 17.33 -11.33 -12.03
C THR A 443 16.21 -10.95 -12.99
N VAL A 444 16.54 -10.68 -14.25
CA VAL A 444 15.59 -10.15 -15.24
C VAL A 444 15.60 -11.06 -16.48
N SER A 445 14.46 -11.29 -17.10
CA SER A 445 14.37 -12.04 -18.36
C SER A 445 15.25 -11.42 -19.45
N ASP A 446 15.81 -12.27 -20.30
CA ASP A 446 16.67 -11.89 -21.42
C ASP A 446 15.92 -11.12 -22.51
N SER A 447 14.58 -11.07 -22.45
CA SER A 447 13.77 -10.16 -23.27
C SER A 447 13.99 -8.68 -22.94
N PHE A 448 14.65 -8.34 -21.82
CA PHE A 448 14.98 -6.95 -21.53
C PHE A 448 15.94 -6.38 -22.58
N LEU A 449 15.54 -5.27 -23.18
CA LEU A 449 16.35 -4.43 -24.07
C LEU A 449 16.27 -2.99 -23.55
N GLY A 450 17.41 -2.37 -23.28
CA GLY A 450 17.42 -1.12 -22.52
C GLY A 450 18.75 -0.74 -21.89
N ARG A 451 18.72 0.35 -21.14
CA ARG A 451 19.85 0.87 -20.36
C ARG A 451 19.89 0.19 -18.99
N PHE A 452 21.08 -0.12 -18.49
CA PHE A 452 21.28 -0.45 -17.09
C PHE A 452 22.33 0.45 -16.43
N ASP A 453 22.11 0.79 -15.16
CA ASP A 453 22.99 1.57 -14.28
C ASP A 453 23.05 0.91 -12.90
N LEU A 454 24.13 0.17 -12.66
CA LEU A 454 24.46 -0.40 -11.37
C LEU A 454 25.56 0.44 -10.71
N SER A 455 25.36 0.83 -9.45
CA SER A 455 26.37 1.59 -8.71
C SER A 455 26.41 1.26 -7.22
N THR A 456 27.62 1.26 -6.68
CA THR A 456 27.89 1.24 -5.24
C THR A 456 28.99 2.25 -4.90
N MET A 457 28.92 2.89 -3.73
CA MET A 457 30.02 3.76 -3.27
C MET A 457 31.16 2.94 -2.66
N VAL A 458 30.81 1.89 -1.90
CA VAL A 458 31.75 0.96 -1.25
C VAL A 458 31.24 -0.46 -1.44
N GLY A 459 31.96 -1.29 -2.20
CA GLY A 459 31.64 -2.70 -2.45
C GLY A 459 31.76 -3.05 -3.92
N ASN A 460 30.92 -3.92 -4.49
CA ASN A 460 31.08 -4.34 -5.90
C ASN A 460 29.77 -4.33 -6.69
N SER A 461 29.88 -4.09 -8.00
CA SER A 461 28.80 -4.18 -8.98
C SER A 461 29.12 -5.24 -10.03
N LYS A 462 28.15 -6.11 -10.35
CA LYS A 462 28.32 -7.18 -11.35
C LYS A 462 27.09 -7.30 -12.23
N VAL A 463 27.32 -7.49 -13.52
CA VAL A 463 26.30 -7.81 -14.53
C VAL A 463 26.68 -9.15 -15.16
N VAL A 464 25.73 -10.07 -15.27
CA VAL A 464 25.89 -11.38 -15.90
C VAL A 464 24.95 -11.47 -17.11
N PRO A 465 25.47 -11.64 -18.34
CA PRO A 465 24.63 -11.85 -19.52
C PRO A 465 23.98 -13.24 -19.49
N ALA A 466 22.84 -13.39 -20.17
CA ALA A 466 22.20 -14.68 -20.33
C ALA A 466 23.04 -15.59 -21.24
N LEU A 467 23.16 -16.87 -20.86
CA LEU A 467 23.92 -17.85 -21.63
C LEU A 467 23.26 -18.11 -23.00
N GLY A 468 24.01 -17.85 -24.07
CA GLY A 468 23.52 -18.00 -25.45
C GLY A 468 22.46 -16.98 -25.85
N SER A 469 22.43 -15.79 -25.22
CA SER A 469 21.59 -14.67 -25.67
C SER A 469 21.93 -14.25 -27.09
N GLU A 470 20.91 -13.85 -27.86
CA GLU A 470 21.08 -13.17 -29.16
C GLU A 470 21.40 -11.68 -28.98
N SER A 471 21.14 -11.14 -27.78
CA SER A 471 21.45 -9.75 -27.46
C SER A 471 22.90 -9.57 -27.03
N SER A 472 23.42 -8.37 -27.25
CA SER A 472 24.77 -7.98 -26.86
C SER A 472 24.73 -6.94 -25.74
N ILE A 473 25.76 -6.93 -24.89
CA ILE A 473 25.94 -5.91 -23.85
C ILE A 473 27.13 -5.02 -24.22
N SER A 474 26.89 -3.70 -24.27
CA SER A 474 27.92 -2.68 -24.41
C SER A 474 28.03 -1.86 -23.12
N TYR A 475 29.24 -1.49 -22.70
CA TYR A 475 29.48 -0.71 -21.49
C TYR A 475 29.95 0.70 -21.82
N GLU A 476 29.27 1.70 -21.26
CA GLU A 476 29.79 3.07 -21.15
C GLU A 476 30.81 3.17 -20.00
N LYS A 477 30.58 2.40 -18.92
CA LYS A 477 31.42 2.39 -17.73
C LYS A 477 31.46 1.00 -17.11
N GLN A 478 32.66 0.49 -16.85
CA GLN A 478 32.87 -0.85 -16.31
C GLN A 478 33.96 -0.87 -15.23
N THR A 479 33.67 -0.32 -14.04
CA THR A 479 34.58 -0.34 -12.89
C THR A 479 34.09 -1.35 -11.83
N PRO A 480 34.91 -1.75 -10.84
CA PRO A 480 34.45 -2.64 -9.77
C PRO A 480 33.19 -2.15 -9.05
N HIS A 481 33.01 -0.83 -8.94
CA HIS A 481 31.92 -0.18 -8.20
C HIS A 481 30.76 0.33 -9.07
N SER A 482 30.87 0.25 -10.40
CA SER A 482 29.87 0.83 -11.29
C SER A 482 29.86 0.13 -12.65
N LYS A 483 28.67 -0.26 -13.10
CA LYS A 483 28.41 -0.84 -14.42
C LYS A 483 27.29 -0.04 -15.08
N ILE A 484 27.61 0.70 -16.13
CA ILE A 484 26.64 1.47 -16.91
C ILE A 484 26.77 1.03 -18.36
N GLY A 485 25.66 0.68 -18.99
CA GLY A 485 25.67 0.14 -20.34
C GLY A 485 24.28 -0.08 -20.92
N PHE A 486 24.26 -0.74 -22.06
CA PHE A 486 23.04 -1.07 -22.79
C PHE A 486 23.04 -2.54 -23.18
N LYS A 487 21.84 -3.12 -23.20
CA LYS A 487 21.56 -4.42 -23.78
C LYS A 487 20.72 -4.20 -25.04
N THR A 488 21.23 -4.64 -26.18
CA THR A 488 20.61 -4.40 -27.50
C THR A 488 20.66 -5.64 -28.38
N LEU A 489 19.69 -5.76 -29.28
CA LEU A 489 19.79 -6.61 -30.46
C LEU A 489 20.66 -5.92 -31.54
N SER A 490 21.09 -6.68 -32.55
CA SER A 490 21.96 -6.24 -33.66
C SER A 490 21.55 -4.94 -34.35
N ASP A 491 20.28 -4.54 -34.24
CA ASP A 491 19.66 -3.45 -35.00
C ASP A 491 19.71 -2.08 -34.31
N ASN A 492 20.47 -1.93 -33.23
CA ASN A 492 20.84 -0.64 -32.63
C ASN A 492 19.68 0.36 -32.36
N LYS A 493 18.47 -0.14 -32.11
CA LYS A 493 17.32 0.69 -31.74
C LYS A 493 17.52 1.26 -30.33
N ALA A 494 17.07 2.50 -30.12
CA ALA A 494 16.95 3.07 -28.79
C ALA A 494 15.75 2.42 -28.08
N TYR A 495 15.97 1.90 -26.88
CA TYR A 495 14.92 1.30 -26.05
C TYR A 495 14.62 2.22 -24.86
N GLU A 496 13.35 2.33 -24.49
CA GLU A 496 12.89 3.18 -23.39
C GLU A 496 13.12 2.56 -22.00
N SER A 497 13.38 1.25 -21.93
CA SER A 497 13.54 0.52 -20.67
C SER A 497 14.83 0.89 -19.93
N GLU A 498 14.74 0.96 -18.61
CA GLU A 498 15.85 1.30 -17.74
C GLU A 498 15.88 0.43 -16.46
N ILE A 499 17.06 -0.07 -16.11
CA ILE A 499 17.34 -0.73 -14.83
C ILE A 499 18.35 0.11 -14.04
N LYS A 500 17.98 0.53 -12.83
CA LYS A 500 18.85 1.24 -11.88
C LYS A 500 18.96 0.44 -10.59
N LEU A 501 20.16 -0.06 -10.27
CA LEU A 501 20.43 -0.74 -8.99
C LEU A 501 21.48 0.05 -8.21
N ARG A 502 21.19 0.45 -6.97
CA ARG A 502 22.05 1.36 -6.21
C ARG A 502 22.29 0.93 -4.77
N THR A 503 23.54 1.02 -4.32
CA THR A 503 23.86 0.94 -2.89
C THR A 503 24.85 2.01 -2.42
N ILE A 504 24.88 2.35 -1.13
CA ILE A 504 26.03 3.12 -0.58
C ILE A 504 27.12 2.14 -0.17
N THR A 505 26.79 1.18 0.68
CA THR A 505 27.73 0.15 1.14
C THR A 505 27.15 -1.23 0.89
N GLY A 506 27.89 -2.04 0.15
CA GLY A 506 27.54 -3.41 -0.21
C GLY A 506 27.56 -3.65 -1.71
N ARG A 507 26.71 -4.54 -2.22
CA ARG A 507 26.81 -5.01 -3.60
C ARG A 507 25.55 -4.75 -4.43
N THR A 508 25.76 -4.59 -5.72
CA THR A 508 24.70 -4.64 -6.73
C THR A 508 24.97 -5.77 -7.72
N PHE A 509 23.94 -6.55 -8.04
CA PHE A 509 24.05 -7.68 -8.95
C PHE A 509 22.87 -7.69 -9.92
N LEU A 510 23.15 -7.76 -11.22
CA LEU A 510 22.16 -7.96 -12.27
C LEU A 510 22.50 -9.22 -13.06
N GLU A 511 21.53 -10.10 -13.22
CA GLU A 511 21.63 -11.29 -14.05
C GLU A 511 20.49 -11.31 -15.06
N PHE A 512 20.81 -11.62 -16.31
CA PHE A 512 19.82 -11.89 -17.35
C PHE A 512 19.62 -13.40 -17.49
N ILE A 513 18.37 -13.85 -17.52
CA ILE A 513 17.99 -15.28 -17.63
C ILE A 513 17.06 -15.52 -18.82
N LYS A 514 17.15 -16.69 -19.45
CA LYS A 514 16.28 -17.08 -20.56
C LYS A 514 14.89 -17.50 -20.11
#